data_AF-A0AAD8N0Q8-F1
#
_entry.id   AF-A0AAD8N0Q8-F1
#
_cell.length_a   1.000
_cell.length_b   1.000
_cell.length_c   1.000
_cell.angle_alpha   90.00
_cell.angle_beta   90.00
_cell.angle_gamma   90.00
#
_symmetry.space_group_name_H-M   'P 1'
#
loop_
_entity.id
_entity.type
_entity.pdbx_description
1 polymer ?
#
loop_
_entity_poly.entity_id
_entity_poly.type
_entity_poly.pdbx_seq_one_letter_code
_entity_poly.pdbx_strand_id
1 'polypeptide(L)'
;MYPFERFLCILKAYVKNRRLTEASIVEGYSVEDTIEFCTEYLTSANPVGIPRSRHEGRLDGQGTLGHRMISPTVGILDRAHLFVLQHMTDVNPYLQEHITQLRKMHPSKSGKWVTNEHNRSFVKWFKDRVMSQYSESPSTISNILKWLAYGPDIPVISYQ
;
A
#
# COMPACT_ATOMS: atom_id res chain seq x y z
N MET A 1 33.22 -17.52 16.36
CA MET A 1 34.09 -17.29 15.19
C MET A 1 34.22 -15.79 15.00
N TYR A 2 35.43 -15.28 14.95
CA TYR A 2 35.71 -13.85 14.91
C TYR A 2 35.49 -13.26 13.50
N PRO A 3 35.29 -11.93 13.38
CA PRO A 3 35.07 -11.28 12.09
C PRO A 3 36.18 -11.53 11.06
N PHE A 4 37.45 -11.49 11.49
CA PHE A 4 38.59 -11.71 10.59
C PHE A 4 38.64 -13.15 10.06
N GLU A 5 38.25 -14.15 10.85
CA GLU A 5 38.21 -15.55 10.43
C GLU A 5 37.16 -15.78 9.33
N ARG A 6 36.02 -15.09 9.42
CA ARG A 6 34.96 -15.17 8.39
C ARG A 6 35.44 -14.57 7.08
N PHE A 7 36.11 -13.42 7.14
CA PHE A 7 36.67 -12.77 5.96
C PHE A 7 37.74 -13.64 5.29
N LEU A 8 38.67 -14.20 6.06
CA LEU A 8 39.69 -15.12 5.53
C LEU A 8 39.09 -16.39 4.92
N CYS A 9 37.97 -16.89 5.46
CA CYS A 9 37.26 -18.02 4.88
C CYS A 9 36.74 -17.71 3.47
N ILE A 10 36.22 -16.49 3.25
CA ILE A 10 35.77 -16.01 1.94
C ILE A 10 36.96 -15.89 0.98
N LEU A 11 38.04 -15.22 1.40
CA LEU A 11 39.24 -15.07 0.55
C LEU A 11 39.84 -16.43 0.16
N LYS A 12 39.81 -17.41 1.08
CA LYS A 12 40.26 -18.77 0.80
C LYS A 12 39.45 -19.44 -0.31
N ALA A 13 38.15 -19.12 -0.43
CA ALA A 13 37.31 -19.63 -1.51
C ALA A 13 37.71 -19.06 -2.89
N TYR A 14 38.33 -17.89 -2.96
CA TYR A 14 38.83 -17.31 -4.22
C TYR A 14 40.16 -17.90 -4.71
N VAL A 15 40.88 -18.66 -3.87
CA VAL A 15 42.16 -19.27 -4.25
C VAL A 15 41.93 -20.51 -5.13
N LYS A 16 41.73 -20.29 -6.43
CA LYS A 16 41.66 -21.32 -7.47
C LYS A 16 43.05 -21.78 -7.92
N ASN A 17 44.04 -20.89 -7.93
CA ASN A 17 45.43 -21.21 -8.25
C ASN A 17 46.36 -21.00 -7.05
N ARG A 18 46.82 -22.10 -6.43
CA ARG A 18 47.71 -22.05 -5.26
C ARG A 18 49.13 -21.55 -5.56
N ARG A 19 49.56 -21.55 -6.83
CA ARG A 19 50.90 -21.05 -7.21
C ARG A 19 50.95 -19.52 -7.22
N LEU A 20 49.80 -18.86 -7.37
CA LEU A 20 49.65 -17.41 -7.42
C LEU A 20 48.41 -17.00 -6.62
N THR A 21 48.49 -17.18 -5.31
CA THR A 21 47.34 -17.01 -4.40
C THR A 21 46.78 -15.60 -4.43
N GLU A 22 47.64 -14.58 -4.45
CA GLU A 22 47.22 -13.18 -4.47
C GLU A 22 46.46 -12.84 -5.76
N ALA A 23 47.03 -13.20 -6.91
CA ALA A 23 46.38 -12.98 -8.21
C ALA A 23 45.03 -13.71 -8.30
N SER A 24 44.96 -14.95 -7.79
CA SER A 24 43.71 -15.71 -7.77
C SER A 24 42.63 -15.07 -6.89
N ILE A 25 43.01 -14.44 -5.78
CA ILE A 25 42.06 -13.71 -4.92
C ILE A 25 41.56 -12.45 -5.62
N VAL A 26 42.45 -11.67 -6.24
CA VAL A 26 42.09 -10.45 -6.98
C VAL A 26 41.12 -10.76 -8.13
N GLU A 27 41.37 -11.83 -8.87
CA GLU A 27 40.48 -12.29 -9.94
C GLU A 27 39.09 -12.65 -9.40
N GLY A 28 39.02 -13.42 -8.31
CA GLY A 28 37.75 -13.79 -7.67
C GLY A 28 36.95 -12.58 -7.22
N TYR A 29 37.61 -11.60 -6.61
CA TYR A 29 36.98 -10.36 -6.15
C TYR A 29 36.47 -9.51 -7.32
N SER A 30 37.26 -9.38 -8.39
CA SER A 30 36.83 -8.64 -9.60
C SER A 30 35.60 -9.27 -10.27
N VAL A 31 35.49 -10.60 -10.27
CA VAL A 31 34.30 -11.30 -10.79
C VAL A 31 33.08 -11.05 -9.90
N GLU A 32 33.25 -11.10 -8.58
CA GLU A 32 32.14 -10.82 -7.66
C GLU A 32 31.64 -9.38 -7.81
N ASP A 33 32.55 -8.41 -7.83
CA ASP A 33 32.25 -6.98 -7.97
C ASP A 33 31.54 -6.68 -9.31
N THR A 34 31.99 -7.29 -10.40
CA THR A 34 31.33 -7.14 -11.71
C THR A 34 29.95 -7.79 -11.76
N ILE A 35 29.75 -8.93 -11.09
CA ILE A 35 28.43 -9.56 -10.97
C ILE A 35 27.50 -8.67 -10.13
N GLU A 36 27.96 -8.18 -8.98
CA GLU A 36 27.19 -7.29 -8.11
C GLU A 36 26.73 -6.04 -8.88
N PHE A 37 27.68 -5.37 -9.56
CA PHE A 37 27.38 -4.23 -10.43
C PHE A 37 26.33 -4.57 -11.51
N CYS A 38 26.51 -5.69 -12.22
CA CYS A 38 25.56 -6.10 -13.26
C CYS A 38 24.17 -6.40 -12.68
N THR A 39 24.09 -7.04 -11.52
CA THR A 39 22.80 -7.33 -10.87
C THR A 39 22.09 -6.06 -10.45
N GLU A 40 22.79 -5.11 -9.83
CA GLU A 40 22.22 -3.83 -9.45
C GLU A 40 21.76 -3.03 -10.68
N TYR A 41 22.61 -2.94 -11.71
CA TYR A 41 22.26 -2.28 -12.97
C TYR A 41 21.01 -2.89 -13.61
N LEU A 42 20.94 -4.23 -13.70
CA LEU A 42 19.81 -4.93 -14.30
C LEU A 42 18.52 -4.86 -13.46
N THR A 43 18.60 -4.70 -12.13
CA THR A 43 17.39 -4.49 -11.31
C THR A 43 16.66 -3.20 -11.65
N SER A 44 17.38 -2.17 -12.12
CA SER A 44 16.78 -0.91 -12.58
C SER A 44 16.19 -0.99 -14.00
N ALA A 45 16.55 -2.02 -14.77
CA ALA A 45 16.10 -2.19 -16.14
C ALA A 45 14.77 -2.97 -16.19
N ASN A 46 13.85 -2.53 -17.04
CA ASN A 46 12.61 -3.27 -17.28
C ASN A 46 12.90 -4.53 -18.12
N PRO A 47 12.61 -5.74 -17.64
CA PRO A 47 12.82 -6.94 -18.42
C PRO A 47 11.80 -7.00 -19.58
N VAL A 48 12.29 -7.08 -20.82
CA VAL A 48 11.46 -7.23 -22.03
C VAL A 48 11.39 -8.70 -22.40
N GLY A 49 10.18 -9.23 -22.55
CA GLY A 49 9.95 -10.62 -23.01
C GLY A 49 10.05 -11.70 -21.93
N ILE A 50 10.40 -11.35 -20.69
CA ILE A 50 10.37 -12.28 -19.55
C ILE A 50 9.02 -12.13 -18.85
N PRO A 51 8.22 -13.20 -18.75
CA PRO A 51 6.97 -13.17 -18.00
C PRO A 51 7.25 -12.84 -16.54
N ARG A 52 6.51 -11.87 -16.00
CA ARG A 52 6.51 -11.58 -14.57
C ARG A 52 6.13 -12.82 -13.78
N SER A 53 6.91 -13.13 -12.74
CA SER A 53 6.62 -14.29 -11.91
C SER A 53 5.28 -14.10 -11.23
N ARG A 54 4.46 -15.15 -11.16
CA ARG A 54 3.22 -15.14 -10.35
C ARG A 54 3.47 -14.90 -8.86
N HIS A 55 4.73 -14.94 -8.43
CA HIS A 55 5.19 -14.71 -7.06
C HIS A 55 6.02 -13.44 -6.91
N GLU A 56 6.17 -12.64 -7.97
CA GLU A 56 6.83 -11.34 -7.93
C GLU A 56 6.14 -10.44 -6.89
N GLY A 57 6.93 -9.80 -6.02
CA GLY A 57 6.41 -9.01 -4.90
C GLY A 57 6.07 -9.79 -3.62
N ARG A 58 6.05 -11.14 -3.62
CA ARG A 58 5.75 -11.93 -2.40
C ARG A 58 6.79 -11.79 -1.29
N LEU A 59 8.05 -11.59 -1.67
CA LEU A 59 9.17 -11.38 -0.75
C LEU A 59 9.64 -9.92 -0.75
N ASP A 60 8.90 -9.05 -1.43
CA ASP A 60 9.23 -7.63 -1.50
C ASP A 60 8.75 -6.95 -0.22
N GLY A 61 9.70 -6.49 0.61
CA GLY A 61 9.45 -5.92 1.92
C GLY A 61 10.54 -6.30 2.94
N GLN A 62 10.67 -5.50 3.99
CA GLN A 62 11.49 -5.83 5.15
C GLN A 62 10.68 -6.79 6.03
N GLY A 63 11.23 -7.97 6.36
CA GLY A 63 10.51 -8.98 7.15
C GLY A 63 10.14 -8.46 8.54
N THR A 64 8.91 -8.03 8.74
CA THR A 64 8.31 -7.76 10.06
C THR A 64 7.32 -8.85 10.42
N LEU A 65 7.39 -9.33 11.67
CA LEU A 65 6.45 -10.30 12.22
C LEU A 65 5.01 -9.78 12.11
N GLY A 66 4.21 -10.47 11.30
CA GLY A 66 2.75 -10.48 11.37
C GLY A 66 2.00 -9.25 10.83
N HIS A 67 2.66 -8.15 10.48
CA HIS A 67 1.99 -7.01 9.85
C HIS A 67 2.94 -6.17 8.98
N ARG A 68 2.41 -5.62 7.90
CA ARG A 68 3.10 -4.69 7.00
C ARG A 68 2.32 -3.39 6.94
N MET A 69 3.01 -2.26 7.05
CA MET A 69 2.42 -0.96 6.75
C MET A 69 2.40 -0.77 5.24
N ILE A 70 1.21 -0.56 4.67
CA ILE A 70 1.03 -0.26 3.25
C ILE A 70 0.41 1.12 3.10
N SER A 71 0.72 1.79 2.00
CA SER A 71 0.09 3.05 1.61
C SER A 71 -0.71 2.81 0.33
N PRO A 72 -1.96 2.30 0.45
CA PRO A 72 -2.80 2.05 -0.70
C PRO A 72 -3.12 3.34 -1.45
N THR A 73 -3.46 3.21 -2.72
CA THR A 73 -3.92 4.36 -3.50
C THR A 73 -5.23 4.91 -2.91
N VAL A 74 -5.43 6.23 -3.05
CA VAL A 74 -6.63 6.93 -2.53
C VAL A 74 -7.92 6.24 -2.99
N GLY A 75 -7.98 5.78 -4.25
CA GLY A 75 -9.17 5.09 -4.77
C GLY A 75 -9.45 3.73 -4.12
N ILE A 76 -8.43 2.99 -3.66
CA ILE A 76 -8.63 1.74 -2.91
C ILE A 76 -9.10 2.07 -1.49
N LEU A 77 -8.47 3.06 -0.87
CA LEU A 77 -8.79 3.51 0.48
C LEU A 77 -10.22 4.05 0.57
N ASP A 78 -10.65 4.89 -0.37
CA ASP A 78 -12.02 5.41 -0.45
C ASP A 78 -13.05 4.30 -0.62
N ARG A 79 -12.76 3.27 -1.43
CA ARG A 79 -13.66 2.11 -1.60
C ARG A 79 -13.77 1.28 -0.33
N ALA A 80 -12.66 1.02 0.34
CA ALA A 80 -12.65 0.29 1.60
C ALA A 80 -13.40 1.07 2.69
N HIS A 81 -13.19 2.38 2.75
CA HIS A 81 -13.89 3.25 3.69
C HIS A 81 -15.39 3.32 3.40
N LEU A 82 -15.79 3.49 2.13
CA LEU A 82 -17.20 3.43 1.71
C LEU A 82 -17.87 2.13 2.17
N PHE A 83 -17.18 1.00 2.00
CA PHE A 83 -17.71 -0.30 2.43
C PHE A 83 -17.98 -0.33 3.93
N VAL A 84 -17.05 0.16 4.75
CA VAL A 84 -17.27 0.26 6.22
C VAL A 84 -18.48 1.16 6.51
N LEU A 85 -18.53 2.36 5.93
CA LEU A 85 -19.64 3.30 6.15
C LEU A 85 -21.01 2.70 5.80
N GLN A 86 -21.10 1.90 4.73
CA GLN A 86 -22.34 1.24 4.31
C GLN A 86 -22.87 0.21 5.31
N HIS A 87 -22.02 -0.34 6.18
CA HIS A 87 -22.39 -1.36 7.17
C HIS A 87 -22.54 -0.79 8.58
N MET A 88 -22.24 0.49 8.80
CA MET A 88 -22.39 1.14 10.09
C MET A 88 -23.83 1.60 10.30
N THR A 89 -24.46 1.12 11.38
CA THR A 89 -25.85 1.46 11.73
C THR A 89 -26.05 2.96 11.93
N ASP A 90 -25.07 3.64 12.52
CA ASP A 90 -25.10 5.08 12.79
C ASP A 90 -25.07 5.92 11.51
N VAL A 91 -24.54 5.36 10.41
CA VAL A 91 -24.37 6.06 9.13
C VAL A 91 -25.58 5.88 8.21
N ASN A 92 -26.46 4.90 8.48
CA ASN A 92 -27.66 4.62 7.69
C ASN A 92 -28.55 5.85 7.40
N PRO A 93 -28.82 6.76 8.37
CA PRO A 93 -29.61 7.96 8.10
C PRO A 93 -28.98 8.83 7.00
N TYR A 94 -27.65 8.97 7.02
CA TYR A 94 -26.89 9.76 6.05
C TYR A 94 -26.86 9.10 4.68
N LEU A 95 -26.82 7.77 4.60
CA LEU A 95 -26.92 7.04 3.33
C LEU A 95 -28.25 7.34 2.63
N GLN A 96 -29.36 7.26 3.38
CA GLN A 96 -30.70 7.54 2.84
C GLN A 96 -30.88 9.01 2.48
N GLU A 97 -30.36 9.92 3.31
CA GLU A 97 -30.38 11.35 3.04
C GLU A 97 -29.68 11.65 1.71
N HIS A 98 -28.47 11.12 1.50
CA HIS A 98 -27.71 11.37 0.28
C HIS A 98 -28.40 10.84 -0.98
N ILE A 99 -28.95 9.61 -0.93
CA ILE A 99 -29.72 9.05 -2.05
C ILE A 99 -30.94 9.92 -2.37
N THR A 100 -31.64 10.39 -1.34
CA THR A 100 -32.82 11.25 -1.51
C THR A 100 -32.45 12.59 -2.12
N GLN A 101 -31.35 13.20 -1.68
CA GLN A 101 -30.81 14.43 -2.27
C GLN A 101 -30.45 14.25 -3.75
N LEU A 102 -29.75 13.16 -4.10
CA LEU A 102 -29.39 12.86 -5.49
C LEU A 102 -30.63 12.66 -6.38
N ARG A 103 -31.66 11.95 -5.89
CA ARG A 103 -32.92 11.78 -6.62
C ARG A 103 -33.65 13.11 -6.83
N LYS A 104 -33.62 14.00 -5.84
CA LYS A 104 -34.25 15.32 -5.93
C LYS A 104 -33.53 16.24 -6.92
N MET A 105 -32.19 16.22 -6.92
CA MET A 105 -31.38 17.04 -7.84
C MET A 105 -31.40 16.50 -9.28
N HIS A 106 -31.56 15.18 -9.43
CA HIS A 106 -31.50 14.52 -10.74
C HIS A 106 -32.71 13.60 -11.00
N PRO A 107 -33.93 14.15 -11.08
CA PRO A 107 -35.15 13.36 -11.21
C PRO A 107 -35.25 12.58 -12.52
N SER A 108 -34.53 12.99 -13.58
CA SER A 108 -34.52 12.33 -14.88
C SER A 108 -33.52 11.16 -14.98
N LYS A 109 -32.67 10.96 -13.97
CA LYS A 109 -31.61 9.94 -14.01
C LYS A 109 -32.13 8.59 -13.53
N SER A 110 -31.63 7.53 -14.15
CA SER A 110 -31.96 6.14 -13.78
C SER A 110 -31.44 5.80 -12.37
N GLY A 111 -32.08 4.83 -11.71
CA GLY A 111 -31.62 4.31 -10.41
C GLY A 111 -30.17 3.83 -10.43
N LYS A 112 -29.70 3.22 -11.51
CA LYS A 112 -28.29 2.81 -11.66
C LYS A 112 -27.32 4.00 -11.61
N TRP A 113 -27.71 5.12 -12.22
CA TRP A 113 -26.91 6.34 -12.21
C TRP A 113 -26.84 6.91 -10.79
N VAL A 114 -27.97 6.92 -10.07
CA VAL A 114 -28.02 7.38 -8.66
C VAL A 114 -27.12 6.53 -7.77
N THR A 115 -27.15 5.20 -7.91
CA THR A 115 -26.28 4.30 -7.13
C THR A 115 -24.79 4.55 -7.43
N ASN A 116 -24.43 4.72 -8.70
CA ASN A 116 -23.05 4.99 -9.08
C ASN A 116 -22.57 6.35 -8.56
N GLU A 117 -23.40 7.39 -8.69
CA GLU A 117 -23.05 8.72 -8.21
C GLU A 117 -22.96 8.75 -6.67
N HIS A 118 -23.88 8.06 -5.99
CA HIS A 118 -23.83 7.88 -4.54
C HIS A 118 -22.50 7.23 -4.12
N ASN A 119 -22.13 6.08 -4.69
CA ASN A 119 -20.88 5.39 -4.34
C ASN A 119 -19.63 6.23 -4.63
N ARG A 120 -19.69 7.09 -5.65
CA ARG A 120 -18.56 7.96 -6.03
C ARG A 120 -18.39 9.16 -5.11
N SER A 121 -19.49 9.76 -4.65
CA SER A 121 -19.46 11.05 -3.96
C SER A 121 -19.76 10.97 -2.46
N PHE A 122 -20.30 9.84 -1.97
CA PHE A 122 -20.80 9.72 -0.60
C PHE A 122 -19.73 9.98 0.46
N VAL A 123 -18.51 9.45 0.34
CA VAL A 123 -17.45 9.64 1.35
C VAL A 123 -17.18 11.13 1.58
N LYS A 124 -17.01 11.89 0.49
CA LYS A 124 -16.79 13.34 0.54
C LYS A 124 -18.02 14.06 1.09
N TRP A 125 -19.20 13.75 0.55
CA TRP A 125 -20.45 14.36 0.99
C TRP A 125 -20.72 14.11 2.49
N PHE A 126 -20.47 12.90 2.98
CA PHE A 126 -20.67 12.51 4.37
C PHE A 126 -19.74 13.30 5.30
N LYS A 127 -18.47 13.44 4.93
CA LYS A 127 -17.52 14.28 5.65
C LYS A 127 -18.00 15.72 5.74
N ASP A 128 -18.35 16.33 4.61
CA ASP A 128 -18.79 17.72 4.57
C ASP A 128 -20.08 17.93 5.38
N ARG A 129 -21.03 16.99 5.29
CA ARG A 129 -22.30 17.02 6.02
C ARG A 129 -22.10 16.95 7.53
N VAL A 130 -21.31 15.99 8.01
CA VAL A 130 -21.04 15.79 9.45
C VAL A 130 -20.25 16.97 10.03
N MET A 131 -19.23 17.47 9.31
CA MET A 131 -18.44 18.61 9.80
C MET A 131 -19.24 19.92 9.86
N SER A 132 -20.17 20.10 8.91
CA SER A 132 -21.08 21.26 8.93
C SER A 132 -22.01 21.20 10.14
N GLN A 133 -22.67 20.06 10.38
CA GLN A 133 -23.54 19.86 11.53
C GLN A 133 -22.79 19.95 12.87
N TYR A 134 -21.52 19.52 12.91
CA TYR A 134 -20.68 19.61 14.11
C TYR A 134 -20.38 21.05 14.48
N SER A 135 -20.18 21.90 13.46
CA SER A 135 -19.89 23.33 13.65
C SER A 135 -21.12 24.09 14.14
N GLU A 136 -22.32 23.70 13.69
CA GLU A 136 -23.59 24.30 14.13
C GLU A 136 -24.02 23.82 15.52
N SER A 137 -23.91 22.51 15.79
CA SER A 137 -24.35 21.92 17.06
C SER A 137 -23.44 20.76 17.49
N PRO A 138 -22.34 21.06 18.23
CA PRO A 138 -21.35 20.05 18.61
C PRO A 138 -21.92 18.89 19.46
N SER A 139 -23.01 19.14 20.20
CA SER A 139 -23.66 18.17 21.08
C SER A 139 -24.53 17.14 20.36
N THR A 140 -24.89 17.40 19.10
CA THR A 140 -25.82 16.56 18.34
C THR A 140 -25.13 15.36 17.69
N ILE A 141 -23.82 15.46 17.46
CA ILE A 141 -23.05 14.45 16.72
C ILE A 141 -22.25 13.58 17.67
N SER A 142 -22.49 12.27 17.57
CA SER A 142 -21.68 11.27 18.27
C SER A 142 -20.22 11.32 17.81
N ASN A 143 -19.29 11.12 18.75
CA ASN A 143 -17.87 10.96 18.42
C ASN A 143 -17.63 9.88 17.36
N ILE A 144 -18.45 8.82 17.32
CA ILE A 144 -18.35 7.76 16.30
C ILE A 144 -18.52 8.35 14.89
N LEU A 145 -19.57 9.14 14.67
CA LEU A 145 -19.83 9.79 13.38
C LEU A 145 -18.72 10.77 13.00
N LYS A 146 -18.21 11.52 13.99
CA LYS A 146 -17.08 12.43 13.77
C LYS A 146 -15.83 11.69 13.29
N TRP A 147 -15.46 10.58 13.93
CA TRP A 147 -14.30 9.79 13.54
C TRP A 147 -14.49 9.11 12.18
N LEU A 148 -15.69 8.56 11.92
CA LEU A 148 -16.02 7.98 10.63
C LEU A 148 -15.95 9.02 9.50
N ALA A 149 -16.35 10.27 9.75
CA ALA A 149 -16.29 11.35 8.77
C ALA A 149 -14.85 11.80 8.44
N TYR A 150 -13.91 11.68 9.38
CA TYR A 150 -12.50 11.99 9.11
C TYR A 150 -11.85 11.01 8.14
N GLY A 151 -12.30 9.75 8.14
CA GLY A 151 -11.76 8.68 7.32
C GLY A 151 -10.52 8.01 7.93
N PRO A 152 -10.02 6.94 7.29
CA PRO A 152 -8.85 6.22 7.77
C PRO A 152 -7.55 6.95 7.39
N ASP A 153 -6.49 6.67 8.13
CA ASP A 153 -5.14 7.13 7.81
C ASP A 153 -4.64 6.52 6.49
N ILE A 154 -3.81 7.28 5.76
CA ILE A 154 -3.19 6.83 4.51
C ILE A 154 -2.29 5.60 4.73
N PRO A 155 -1.39 5.57 5.73
CA PRO A 155 -0.73 4.34 6.11
C PRO A 155 -1.70 3.42 6.86
N VAL A 156 -1.99 2.26 6.28
CA VAL A 156 -2.83 1.23 6.91
C VAL A 156 -2.03 -0.04 7.16
N ILE A 157 -2.36 -0.69 8.27
CA ILE A 157 -1.81 -1.98 8.65
C ILE A 157 -2.49 -3.05 7.81
N SER A 158 -1.69 -3.86 7.12
CA SER A 158 -2.15 -5.03 6.36
C SER A 158 -1.54 -6.30 6.97
N TYR A 159 -2.37 -7.34 7.05
CA TYR A 159 -2.01 -8.68 7.49
C TYR A 159 -2.01 -9.59 6.25
N GLN A 160 -0.97 -10.42 6.13
CA GLN A 160 -0.77 -11.35 5.00
C GLN A 160 -1.05 -12.78 5.43
#